data_AF-A0A0J5FWR9-F1
#
_entry.id   AF-A0A0J5FWR9-F1
#
_cell.length_a   1.000
_cell.length_b   1.000
_cell.length_c   1.000
_cell.angle_alpha   90.00
_cell.angle_beta   90.00
_cell.angle_gamma   90.00
#
_symmetry.space_group_name_H-M   'P 1'
#
loop_
_entity.id
_entity.type
_entity.pdbx_description
1 polymer ?
#
loop_
_entity_poly.entity_id
_entity_poly.type
_entity_poly.pdbx_seq_one_letter_code
_entity_poly.pdbx_strand_id
1 'polypeptide(L)'
;MKDSDSFKSDEKFKNNLEKLVTLRVYQLKAFVILLNNFPEDAISLFKRRYLSVDLENSPRDQVADLDIMFSDIREVLGNNKFNEILNCPEFTEKNKDYYRVKEAIEFALEEDE
;
A
#
# COMPACT_ATOMS: atom_id res chain seq x y z
N MET A 1 22.54 15.36 -16.39
CA MET A 1 21.17 15.71 -16.81
C MET A 1 20.51 14.41 -17.25
N LYS A 2 19.44 13.97 -16.59
CA LYS A 2 18.59 12.88 -17.13
C LYS A 2 17.83 13.45 -18.33
N ASP A 3 17.79 12.73 -19.45
CA ASP A 3 17.11 13.18 -20.68
C ASP A 3 15.59 13.27 -20.48
N SER A 4 14.95 14.25 -21.12
CA SER A 4 13.50 14.49 -21.01
C SER A 4 12.64 13.29 -21.44
N ASP A 5 13.16 12.45 -22.33
CA ASP A 5 12.51 11.21 -22.75
C ASP A 5 12.56 10.11 -21.67
N SER A 6 13.62 10.09 -20.84
CA SER A 6 13.70 9.17 -19.69
C SER A 6 12.70 9.52 -18.58
N PHE A 7 12.42 10.81 -18.37
CA PHE A 7 11.39 11.25 -17.44
C PHE A 7 9.98 10.81 -17.89
N LYS A 8 9.68 10.90 -19.19
CA LYS A 8 8.40 10.44 -19.76
C LYS A 8 8.23 8.92 -19.67
N SER A 9 9.32 8.14 -19.79
CA SER A 9 9.24 6.69 -19.61
C SER A 9 8.99 6.29 -18.16
N ASP A 10 9.63 6.98 -17.21
CA ASP A 10 9.47 6.72 -15.77
C ASP A 10 8.03 7.04 -15.30
N GLU A 11 7.46 8.17 -15.72
CA GLU A 11 6.06 8.51 -15.43
C GLU A 11 5.08 7.51 -16.03
N LYS A 12 5.28 7.11 -17.31
CA LYS A 12 4.41 6.13 -17.96
C LYS A 12 4.48 4.77 -17.26
N PHE A 13 5.66 4.35 -16.85
CA PHE A 13 5.86 3.11 -16.09
C PHE A 13 5.15 3.16 -14.75
N LYS A 14 5.37 4.22 -13.95
CA LYS A 14 4.68 4.45 -12.68
C LYS A 14 3.15 4.42 -12.84
N ASN A 15 2.63 5.19 -13.79
CA ASN A 15 1.19 5.27 -14.06
C ASN A 15 0.58 3.91 -14.44
N ASN A 16 1.34 3.04 -15.12
CA ASN A 16 0.88 1.69 -15.42
C ASN A 16 0.84 0.82 -14.15
N LEU A 17 1.83 0.91 -13.27
CA LEU A 17 1.82 0.19 -11.99
C LEU A 17 0.63 0.63 -11.12
N GLU A 18 0.39 1.93 -10.98
CA GLU A 18 -0.76 2.45 -10.23
C GLU A 18 -2.10 1.93 -10.77
N LYS A 19 -2.23 1.82 -12.11
CA LYS A 19 -3.41 1.25 -12.76
C LYS A 19 -3.56 -0.23 -12.45
N LEU A 20 -2.49 -1.02 -12.51
CA LEU A 20 -2.52 -2.45 -12.19
C LEU A 20 -2.98 -2.68 -10.74
N VAL A 21 -2.43 -1.93 -9.79
CA VAL A 21 -2.88 -1.96 -8.37
C VAL A 21 -4.36 -1.55 -8.27
N THR A 22 -4.77 -0.48 -8.95
CA THR A 22 -6.14 0.04 -8.86
C THR A 22 -7.19 -0.91 -9.46
N LEU A 23 -6.85 -1.57 -10.57
CA LEU A 23 -7.69 -2.56 -11.24
C LEU A 23 -7.65 -3.93 -10.57
N ARG A 24 -6.80 -4.10 -9.54
CA ARG A 24 -6.50 -5.37 -8.85
C ARG A 24 -5.97 -6.46 -9.80
N VAL A 25 -5.26 -6.06 -10.86
CA VAL A 25 -4.61 -6.97 -11.81
C VAL A 25 -3.14 -7.08 -11.41
N TYR A 26 -2.69 -8.26 -10.98
CA TYR A 26 -1.36 -8.45 -10.40
C TYR A 26 -1.06 -7.45 -9.25
N GLN A 27 -2.09 -7.12 -8.45
CA GLN A 27 -2.07 -6.04 -7.46
C GLN A 27 -0.83 -6.05 -6.57
N LEU A 28 -0.57 -7.16 -5.88
CA LEU A 28 0.52 -7.29 -4.92
C LEU A 28 1.89 -7.08 -5.58
N LYS A 29 2.11 -7.75 -6.73
CA LYS A 29 3.38 -7.60 -7.48
C LYS A 29 3.54 -6.19 -8.06
N ALA A 30 2.48 -5.58 -8.56
CA ALA A 30 2.53 -4.19 -9.03
C ALA A 30 2.78 -3.22 -7.88
N PHE A 31 2.20 -3.47 -6.70
CA PHE A 31 2.38 -2.65 -5.51
C PHE A 31 3.81 -2.71 -4.99
N VAL A 32 4.40 -3.89 -4.80
CA VAL A 32 5.78 -4.00 -4.31
C VAL A 32 6.79 -3.40 -5.31
N ILE A 33 6.55 -3.51 -6.62
CA ILE A 33 7.38 -2.83 -7.63
C ILE A 33 7.23 -1.32 -7.50
N LEU A 34 6.00 -0.81 -7.35
CA LEU A 34 5.75 0.62 -7.14
C LEU A 34 6.43 1.11 -5.85
N LEU A 35 6.35 0.34 -4.77
CA LEU A 35 6.94 0.64 -3.47
C LEU A 35 8.47 0.74 -3.52
N ASN A 36 9.13 -0.19 -4.21
CA ASN A 36 10.59 -0.20 -4.37
C ASN A 36 11.14 0.94 -5.23
N ASN A 37 10.37 1.41 -6.22
CA ASN A 37 10.85 2.38 -7.21
C ASN A 37 10.30 3.80 -6.99
N PHE A 38 9.11 3.92 -6.41
CA PHE A 38 8.35 5.16 -6.22
C PHE A 38 7.60 5.14 -4.87
N PRO A 39 8.32 5.07 -3.72
CA PRO A 39 7.72 4.79 -2.42
C PRO A 39 6.65 5.80 -2.00
N GLU A 40 6.88 7.10 -2.22
CA GLU A 40 5.91 8.14 -1.86
C GLU A 40 4.60 8.01 -2.66
N ASP A 41 4.69 7.69 -3.95
CA ASP A 41 3.53 7.45 -4.80
C ASP A 41 2.79 6.16 -4.38
N ALA A 42 3.54 5.10 -4.04
CA ALA A 42 2.98 3.85 -3.54
C ALA A 42 2.18 4.07 -2.25
N ILE A 43 2.74 4.82 -1.29
CA ILE A 43 2.08 5.12 -0.02
C ILE A 43 0.88 6.05 -0.23
N SER A 44 0.99 7.06 -1.10
CA SER A 44 -0.13 7.94 -1.45
C SER A 44 -1.30 7.15 -2.06
N LEU A 45 -1.00 6.24 -2.99
CA LEU A 45 -1.98 5.33 -3.57
C LEU A 45 -2.58 4.41 -2.49
N PHE A 46 -1.74 3.82 -1.64
CA PHE A 46 -2.14 2.91 -0.58
C PHE A 46 -3.14 3.57 0.38
N LYS A 47 -2.79 4.74 0.92
CA LYS A 47 -3.66 5.51 1.82
C LYS A 47 -5.02 5.79 1.18
N ARG A 48 -5.02 6.35 -0.04
CA ARG A 48 -6.24 6.71 -0.76
C ARG A 48 -7.16 5.51 -1.05
N ARG A 49 -6.57 4.34 -1.30
CA ARG A 49 -7.31 3.14 -1.78
C ARG A 49 -7.73 2.20 -0.67
N TYR A 50 -6.94 2.15 0.40
CA TYR A 50 -7.07 1.14 1.45
C TYR A 50 -7.24 1.73 2.84
N LEU A 51 -6.83 2.97 3.13
CA LEU A 51 -7.01 3.53 4.48
C LEU A 51 -8.15 4.54 4.55
N SER A 52 -8.34 5.36 3.51
CA SER A 52 -9.34 6.44 3.45
C SER A 52 -10.77 5.98 3.10
N VAL A 53 -11.08 4.69 3.21
CA VAL A 53 -12.37 4.08 2.82
C VAL A 53 -12.98 3.34 4.01
N ASP A 54 -14.29 3.14 4.04
CA ASP A 54 -14.92 2.27 5.04
C ASP A 54 -14.57 0.81 4.74
N LEU A 55 -13.63 0.25 5.50
CA LEU A 55 -13.08 -1.09 5.24
C LEU A 55 -14.03 -2.21 5.65
N GLU A 56 -14.86 -1.97 6.67
CA GLU A 56 -15.86 -2.93 7.14
C GLU A 56 -16.97 -3.12 6.11
N ASN A 57 -17.41 -2.03 5.47
CA ASN A 57 -18.53 -2.03 4.53
C ASN A 57 -18.10 -1.91 3.06
N SER A 58 -16.83 -2.21 2.76
CA SER A 58 -16.29 -2.05 1.42
C SER A 58 -16.91 -3.06 0.43
N PRO A 59 -17.49 -2.59 -0.70
CA PRO A 59 -18.03 -3.49 -1.72
C PRO A 59 -16.94 -4.23 -2.51
N ARG A 60 -15.67 -3.88 -2.31
CA ARG A 60 -14.54 -4.45 -3.06
C ARG A 60 -13.65 -5.34 -2.21
N ASP A 61 -13.99 -5.60 -0.95
CA ASP A 61 -13.13 -6.37 -0.04
C ASP A 61 -11.66 -5.91 -0.08
N GLN A 62 -11.43 -4.64 0.26
CA GLN A 62 -10.11 -4.01 0.24
C GLN A 62 -9.17 -4.56 1.31
N VAL A 63 -9.70 -5.26 2.31
CA VAL A 63 -8.91 -5.83 3.41
C VAL A 63 -8.26 -7.17 3.05
N ALA A 64 -8.68 -7.83 1.97
CA ALA A 64 -8.23 -9.18 1.61
C ALA A 64 -6.72 -9.31 1.37
N ASP A 65 -6.05 -8.22 0.99
CA ASP A 65 -4.62 -8.20 0.66
C ASP A 65 -3.82 -7.29 1.63
N LEU A 66 -4.47 -6.76 2.68
CA LEU A 66 -3.85 -5.76 3.54
C LEU A 66 -2.68 -6.33 4.35
N ASP A 67 -2.76 -7.59 4.75
CA ASP A 67 -1.71 -8.33 5.45
C ASP A 67 -0.39 -8.31 4.66
N ILE A 68 -0.43 -8.73 3.40
CA ILE A 68 0.72 -8.76 2.50
C ILE A 68 1.19 -7.34 2.19
N MET A 69 0.28 -6.41 1.90
CA MET A 69 0.66 -5.03 1.59
C MET A 69 1.29 -4.31 2.79
N PHE A 70 0.83 -4.58 4.02
CA PHE A 70 1.44 -4.08 5.23
C PHE A 70 2.82 -4.71 5.47
N SER A 71 2.98 -6.01 5.24
CA SER A 71 4.31 -6.67 5.32
C SER A 71 5.28 -6.07 4.30
N ASP A 72 4.87 -5.92 3.04
CA ASP A 72 5.68 -5.30 1.99
C ASP A 72 6.14 -3.87 2.40
N ILE A 73 5.24 -3.07 2.99
CA ILE A 73 5.56 -1.73 3.51
C ILE A 73 6.61 -1.82 4.62
N ARG A 74 6.44 -2.72 5.59
CA ARG A 74 7.39 -2.92 6.68
C ARG A 74 8.75 -3.36 6.17
N GLU A 75 8.79 -4.36 5.30
CA GLU A 75 10.02 -4.95 4.76
C GLU A 75 10.80 -3.97 3.90
N VAL A 76 10.13 -3.22 3.02
CA VAL A 76 10.79 -2.33 2.06
C VAL A 76 11.13 -0.97 2.67
N LEU A 77 10.26 -0.40 3.52
CA LEU A 77 10.43 0.95 4.07
C LEU A 77 10.82 0.98 5.56
N GLY A 78 10.80 -0.16 6.23
CA GLY A 78 11.16 -0.31 7.64
C GLY A 78 10.05 0.04 8.62
N ASN A 79 10.24 -0.41 9.87
CA ASN A 79 9.28 -0.25 10.97
C ASN A 79 8.87 1.20 11.25
N ASN A 80 9.79 2.17 11.10
CA ASN A 80 9.48 3.58 11.33
C ASN A 80 8.39 4.06 10.37
N LYS A 81 8.52 3.73 9.07
CA LYS A 81 7.56 4.16 8.06
C LYS A 81 6.24 3.42 8.18
N PHE A 82 6.31 2.14 8.51
CA PHE A 82 5.13 1.34 8.82
C PHE A 82 4.32 1.96 9.98
N ASN A 83 4.98 2.30 11.08
CA ASN A 83 4.35 2.96 12.23
C ASN A 83 3.75 4.33 11.88
N GLU A 84 4.41 5.12 11.02
CA GLU A 84 3.83 6.38 10.52
C GLU A 84 2.52 6.14 9.75
N ILE A 85 2.44 5.07 8.97
CA ILE A 85 1.24 4.71 8.20
C ILE A 85 0.12 4.24 9.13
N LEU A 86 0.43 3.42 10.13
CA LEU A 86 -0.56 2.99 11.14
C LEU A 86 -1.13 4.17 11.94
N ASN A 87 -0.38 5.26 12.06
CA ASN A 87 -0.80 6.46 12.80
C ASN A 87 -1.23 7.62 11.89
N CYS A 88 -1.44 7.39 10.60
CA CYS A 88 -1.81 8.47 9.69
C CYS A 88 -3.28 8.88 9.84
N PRO A 89 -3.63 10.15 9.62
CA PRO A 89 -5.01 10.65 9.81
C PRO A 89 -6.06 9.94 8.96
N GLU A 90 -5.67 9.44 7.79
CA GLU A 90 -6.55 8.71 6.89
C GLU A 90 -6.98 7.35 7.45
N PHE A 91 -6.16 6.75 8.32
CA PHE A 91 -6.45 5.46 8.91
C PHE A 91 -7.21 5.63 10.22
N THR A 92 -8.54 5.67 10.10
CA THR A 92 -9.42 5.93 11.23
C THR A 92 -9.39 4.81 12.27
N GLU A 93 -9.66 5.14 13.54
CA GLU A 93 -9.79 4.14 14.60
C GLU A 93 -10.86 3.09 14.29
N LYS A 94 -11.99 3.48 13.66
CA LYS A 94 -13.00 2.52 13.19
C LYS A 94 -12.40 1.45 12.28
N ASN A 95 -11.58 1.87 11.31
CA ASN A 95 -10.94 0.94 10.38
C ASN A 95 -9.91 0.05 11.08
N LYS A 96 -9.13 0.60 12.00
CA LYS A 96 -8.19 -0.19 12.83
C LYS A 96 -8.91 -1.17 13.75
N ASP A 97 -10.11 -0.82 14.19
CA ASP A 97 -10.90 -1.66 15.08
C ASP A 97 -11.55 -2.87 14.40
N TYR A 98 -11.61 -2.86 13.06
CA TYR A 98 -12.16 -3.96 12.28
C TYR A 98 -11.25 -5.19 12.34
N TYR A 99 -11.82 -6.35 12.69
CA TYR A 99 -11.05 -7.55 13.05
C TYR A 99 -10.05 -8.00 11.97
N ARG A 100 -10.44 -7.97 10.69
CA ARG A 100 -9.54 -8.35 9.56
C ARG A 100 -8.35 -7.40 9.41
N VAL A 101 -8.54 -6.14 9.79
CA VAL A 101 -7.46 -5.15 9.77
C VAL A 101 -6.51 -5.37 10.94
N LYS A 102 -7.02 -5.75 12.12
CA LYS A 102 -6.17 -6.15 13.25
C LYS A 102 -5.32 -7.36 12.90
N GLU A 103 -5.93 -8.40 12.35
CA GLU A 103 -5.23 -9.60 11.88
C GLU A 103 -4.15 -9.26 10.84
N ALA A 104 -4.45 -8.37 9.89
CA ALA A 104 -3.48 -7.92 8.90
C ALA A 104 -2.30 -7.14 9.50
N ILE A 105 -2.54 -6.31 10.52
CA ILE A 105 -1.48 -5.57 11.23
C ILE A 105 -0.65 -6.54 12.07
N GLU A 106 -1.28 -7.48 12.78
CA GLU A 106 -0.62 -8.51 13.58
C GLU A 106 0.29 -9.37 12.70
N PHE A 107 -0.23 -9.88 11.58
CA PHE A 107 0.56 -10.61 10.58
C PHE A 107 1.77 -9.81 10.10
N ALA A 108 1.58 -8.54 9.76
CA ALA A 108 2.68 -7.68 9.32
C ALA A 108 3.63 -7.26 10.45
N LEU A 109 3.34 -7.56 11.71
CA LEU A 109 4.23 -7.31 12.86
C LEU A 109 4.94 -8.57 13.32
N GLU A 110 4.40 -9.77 13.04
CA GLU A 110 5.10 -11.03 13.25
C GLU A 110 6.42 -11.02 12.45
N GLU A 111 7.54 -11.20 13.15
CA GLU A 111 8.84 -11.41 12.50
C GLU A 111 8.82 -12.82 11.93
N ASP A 112 9.29 -13.00 10.68
CA ASP A 112 9.56 -14.33 10.15
C ASP A 112 10.57 -15.02 11.10
N GLU A 113 10.10 -15.96 11.93
CA GLU A 113 10.95 -16.76 12.82
C GLU A 113 12.12 -17.45 12.10
#